data_AF-A0A8D8GLU4-F1
#
_entry.id   AF-A0A8D8GLU4-F1
#
_cell.length_a   1.000
_cell.length_b   1.000
_cell.length_c   1.000
_cell.angle_alpha   90.00
_cell.angle_beta   90.00
_cell.angle_gamma   90.00
#
_symmetry.space_group_name_H-M   'P 1'
#
loop_
_entity.id
_entity.type
_entity.pdbx_description
1 polymer ?
#
loop_
_entity_poly.entity_id
_entity_poly.type
_entity_poly.pdbx_seq_one_letter_code
_entity_poly.pdbx_strand_id
1 'polypeptide(L)'
;MRLSARIKCFRYLVYAYIVLISICGGAQLVIGAFLLWTHRQYSGLVNNQFWEPFGLIIALGLVSQLLCYLGWTSTSKKHRCYLGTFCAFLVALIVVQFLISGWAVAAKHQLITPAELAIESSFHQFISTDGASTDKTHIWNRLQRDYQCCGYSSIHDYSNRKRDIPTSCFDSINNKLYSVGCMHLLVKGMEGNMIRVAIVAIVAALIQSLGIFCVIQLVMLLKKPKMQLPNGDSRLHSMRKMRPREMVPLSTTATSSSSGIILPTTASSTMATAPMGTFGHSSTSGTMAKPPIAQKPVVPKIEHPIIKH
;
A
#
# COMPACT_ATOMS: atom_id res chain seq x y z
N MET A 1 17.75 -19.65 -34.05
CA MET A 1 17.89 -19.69 -32.57
C MET A 1 17.85 -18.33 -31.87
N ARG A 2 18.67 -17.32 -32.24
CA ARG A 2 18.86 -16.04 -31.52
C ARG A 2 17.57 -15.32 -31.03
N LEU A 3 16.49 -15.32 -31.81
CA LEU A 3 15.22 -14.67 -31.43
C LEU A 3 14.54 -15.33 -30.21
N SER A 4 14.54 -16.67 -30.13
CA SER A 4 13.90 -17.41 -29.03
C SER A 4 14.66 -17.22 -27.71
N ALA A 5 16.00 -17.13 -27.76
CA ALA A 5 16.82 -16.81 -26.60
C ALA A 5 16.53 -15.40 -26.06
N ARG A 6 16.41 -14.39 -26.93
CA ARG A 6 16.06 -13.01 -26.54
C ARG A 6 14.69 -12.94 -25.86
N ILE A 7 13.68 -13.62 -26.39
CA ILE A 7 12.33 -13.65 -25.77
C ILE A 7 12.37 -14.31 -24.39
N LYS A 8 13.13 -15.40 -24.21
CA LYS A 8 13.32 -16.04 -22.88
C LYS A 8 14.00 -15.08 -21.89
N CYS A 9 15.06 -14.39 -22.31
CA CYS A 9 15.78 -13.41 -21.50
C CYS A 9 14.85 -12.28 -21.00
N PHE A 10 14.13 -11.60 -21.89
CA PHE A 10 13.20 -10.53 -21.48
C PHE A 10 12.08 -11.02 -20.56
N ARG A 11 11.55 -12.24 -20.76
CA ARG A 11 10.56 -12.82 -19.84
C ARG A 11 11.14 -13.08 -18.46
N TYR A 12 12.39 -13.52 -18.36
CA TYR A 12 13.07 -13.72 -17.08
C TYR A 12 13.35 -12.38 -16.37
N LEU A 13 13.74 -11.32 -17.09
CA LEU A 13 13.91 -9.98 -16.52
C LEU A 13 12.60 -9.41 -15.98
N VAL A 14 11.50 -9.51 -16.73
CA VAL A 14 10.16 -9.07 -16.27
C VAL A 14 9.70 -9.90 -15.07
N TYR A 15 9.95 -11.21 -15.06
CA TYR A 15 9.65 -12.07 -13.92
C TYR A 15 10.45 -11.70 -12.67
N ALA A 16 11.76 -11.47 -12.78
CA ALA A 16 12.60 -11.04 -11.68
C ALA A 16 12.15 -9.69 -11.10
N TYR A 17 11.80 -8.73 -11.97
CA TYR A 17 11.21 -7.45 -11.58
C TYR A 17 9.91 -7.61 -10.78
N ILE A 18 8.99 -8.46 -11.23
CA ILE A 18 7.73 -8.77 -10.52
C ILE A 18 7.99 -9.41 -9.15
N VAL A 19 8.95 -10.33 -9.05
CA VAL A 19 9.31 -10.99 -7.78
C VAL A 19 9.91 -9.99 -6.78
N LEU A 20 10.81 -9.11 -7.22
CA LEU A 20 11.39 -8.06 -6.37
C LEU A 20 10.31 -7.10 -5.83
N ILE A 21 9.38 -6.67 -6.67
CA ILE A 21 8.24 -5.83 -6.24
C ILE A 21 7.33 -6.59 -5.28
N SER A 22 7.08 -7.89 -5.50
CA SER A 22 6.24 -8.70 -4.60
C SER A 22 6.87 -8.88 -3.22
N ILE A 23 8.20 -9.00 -3.13
CA ILE A 23 8.90 -9.05 -1.84
C ILE A 23 8.78 -7.70 -1.13
N CYS A 24 8.95 -6.60 -1.86
CA CYS A 24 8.78 -5.24 -1.33
C CYS A 24 7.35 -4.99 -0.83
N GLY A 25 6.33 -5.31 -1.63
CA GLY A 25 4.92 -5.20 -1.27
C GLY A 25 4.54 -6.06 -0.06
N GLY A 26 5.02 -7.30 -0.01
CA GLY A 26 4.85 -8.18 1.16
C GLY A 26 5.49 -7.58 2.42
N ALA A 27 6.70 -7.03 2.33
CA ALA A 27 7.35 -6.36 3.45
C ALA A 27 6.58 -5.12 3.92
N GLN A 28 6.06 -4.30 3.00
CA GLN A 28 5.21 -3.15 3.31
C GLN A 28 3.95 -3.57 4.08
N LEU A 29 3.29 -4.66 3.67
CA LEU A 29 2.12 -5.20 4.38
C LEU A 29 2.45 -5.65 5.80
N VAL A 30 3.54 -6.40 5.99
CA VAL A 30 3.97 -6.89 7.31
C VAL A 30 4.34 -5.72 8.23
N ILE A 31 5.13 -4.77 7.75
CA ILE A 31 5.55 -3.58 8.52
C ILE A 31 4.32 -2.71 8.86
N GLY A 32 3.45 -2.43 7.89
CA GLY A 32 2.24 -1.63 8.09
C GLY A 32 1.28 -2.27 9.11
N ALA A 33 1.05 -3.58 9.01
CA ALA A 33 0.21 -4.32 9.95
C ALA A 33 0.81 -4.34 11.37
N PHE A 34 2.13 -4.54 11.50
CA PHE A 34 2.83 -4.51 12.79
C PHE A 34 2.76 -3.13 13.46
N LEU A 35 2.98 -2.05 12.70
CA LEU A 35 2.86 -0.68 13.20
C LEU A 35 1.42 -0.35 13.62
N LEU A 36 0.42 -0.74 12.81
CA LEU A 36 -0.99 -0.54 13.15
C LEU A 36 -1.42 -1.34 14.39
N TRP A 37 -0.94 -2.58 14.54
CA TRP A 37 -1.17 -3.39 15.73
C TRP A 37 -0.60 -2.72 16.99
N THR A 38 0.65 -2.24 16.90
CA THR A 38 1.31 -1.51 17.99
C THR A 38 0.51 -0.25 18.35
N HIS A 39 0.12 0.56 17.35
CA HIS A 39 -0.69 1.76 17.58
C HIS A 39 -2.06 1.43 18.23
N ARG A 40 -2.71 0.33 17.84
CA ARG A 40 -3.97 -0.12 18.47
C ARG A 40 -3.80 -0.42 19.96
N GLN A 41 -2.69 -1.02 20.38
CA GLN A 41 -2.43 -1.30 21.79
C GLN A 41 -2.20 -0.03 22.64
N TYR A 42 -1.70 1.07 22.04
CA TYR A 42 -1.53 2.36 22.72
C TYR A 42 -2.67 3.37 22.46
N SER A 43 -3.77 2.95 21.83
CA SER A 43 -4.90 3.84 21.47
C SER A 43 -5.66 4.44 22.67
N GLY A 44 -5.45 3.92 23.88
CA GLY A 44 -5.94 4.54 25.12
C GLY A 44 -5.10 5.72 25.63
N LEU A 45 -3.90 5.93 25.08
CA LEU A 45 -2.96 7.00 25.47
C LEU A 45 -2.74 8.02 24.35
N VAL A 46 -2.88 7.60 23.08
CA VAL A 46 -2.71 8.45 21.91
C VAL A 46 -4.06 8.63 21.23
N ASN A 47 -4.55 9.88 21.19
CA ASN A 47 -5.76 10.24 20.48
C ASN A 47 -5.67 9.78 19.00
N ASN A 48 -6.81 9.45 18.36
CA ASN A 48 -6.88 8.77 17.05
C ASN A 48 -6.30 9.55 15.82
N GLN A 49 -5.43 10.53 16.03
CA GLN A 49 -4.88 11.44 15.02
C GLN A 49 -3.82 10.80 14.09
N PHE A 50 -3.16 9.70 14.49
CA PHE A 50 -1.91 9.24 13.86
C PHE A 50 -2.01 7.92 13.06
N TRP A 51 -3.22 7.44 12.72
CA TRP A 51 -3.38 6.17 12.00
C TRP A 51 -3.11 6.23 10.48
N GLU A 52 -3.25 7.42 9.88
CA GLU A 52 -3.14 7.65 8.43
C GLU A 52 -1.87 7.09 7.77
N PRO A 53 -0.63 7.35 8.28
CA PRO A 53 0.58 6.83 7.64
C PRO A 53 0.65 5.30 7.65
N PHE A 54 0.13 4.63 8.68
CA PHE A 54 0.09 3.16 8.74
C PHE A 54 -0.92 2.60 7.74
N GLY A 55 -2.10 3.23 7.62
CA GLY A 55 -3.10 2.89 6.60
C GLY A 55 -2.54 3.03 5.18
N LEU A 56 -1.79 4.11 4.91
CA LEU A 56 -1.15 4.36 3.62
C LEU A 56 -0.11 3.28 3.25
N ILE A 57 0.74 2.87 4.21
CA ILE A 57 1.74 1.80 3.99
C ILE A 57 1.05 0.47 3.64
N ILE A 58 -0.03 0.11 4.34
CA ILE A 58 -0.81 -1.10 4.05
C ILE A 58 -1.47 -1.01 2.67
N ALA A 59 -2.11 0.12 2.34
CA ALA A 59 -2.77 0.33 1.05
C ALA A 59 -1.78 0.23 -0.13
N LEU A 60 -0.60 0.84 -0.01
CA LEU A 60 0.47 0.72 -1.01
C LEU A 60 0.96 -0.72 -1.16
N GLY A 61 1.09 -1.47 -0.06
CA GLY A 61 1.42 -2.90 -0.10
C GLY A 61 0.37 -3.74 -0.85
N LEU A 62 -0.92 -3.50 -0.62
CA LEU A 62 -2.01 -4.19 -1.32
C LEU A 62 -2.01 -3.88 -2.82
N VAL A 63 -1.83 -2.61 -3.20
CA VAL A 63 -1.72 -2.19 -4.61
C VAL A 63 -0.50 -2.82 -5.27
N SER A 64 0.65 -2.83 -4.59
CA SER A 64 1.88 -3.49 -5.07
C SER A 64 1.63 -4.98 -5.35
N GLN A 65 0.94 -5.68 -4.45
CA GLN A 65 0.64 -7.11 -4.61
C GLN A 65 -0.36 -7.39 -5.75
N LEU A 66 -1.36 -6.52 -5.95
CA LEU A 66 -2.26 -6.57 -7.11
C LEU A 66 -1.51 -6.37 -8.42
N LEU A 67 -0.58 -5.41 -8.48
CA LEU A 67 0.27 -5.17 -9.65
C LEU A 67 1.18 -6.37 -9.96
N CYS A 68 1.71 -7.05 -8.93
CA CYS A 68 2.47 -8.29 -9.11
C CYS A 68 1.60 -9.43 -9.69
N TYR A 69 0.36 -9.58 -9.23
CA TYR A 69 -0.59 -10.55 -9.80
C TYR A 69 -0.91 -10.24 -11.27
N LEU A 70 -1.12 -8.97 -11.61
CA LEU A 70 -1.33 -8.52 -12.99
C LEU A 70 -0.08 -8.74 -13.86
N GLY A 71 1.13 -8.45 -13.35
CA GLY A 71 2.39 -8.72 -14.05
C GLY A 71 2.64 -10.20 -14.30
N TRP A 72 2.35 -11.05 -13.31
CA TRP A 72 2.44 -12.51 -13.44
C TRP A 72 1.47 -13.03 -14.50
N THR A 73 0.18 -12.69 -14.38
CA THR A 73 -0.84 -13.13 -15.34
C THR A 73 -0.59 -12.60 -16.75
N SER A 74 -0.10 -11.37 -16.89
CA SER A 74 0.41 -10.77 -18.14
C SER A 74 1.56 -11.57 -18.77
N THR A 75 2.49 -12.08 -17.94
CA THR A 75 3.62 -12.88 -18.42
C THR A 75 3.23 -14.33 -18.74
N SER A 76 2.24 -14.91 -18.05
CA SER A 76 1.76 -16.28 -18.30
C SER A 76 0.76 -16.39 -19.45
N LYS A 77 -0.20 -15.46 -19.55
CA LYS A 77 -1.30 -15.51 -20.54
C LYS A 77 -0.86 -14.87 -21.87
N LYS A 78 -1.18 -15.49 -23.01
CA LYS A 78 -0.90 -14.93 -24.36
C LYS A 78 -1.85 -13.79 -24.78
N HIS A 79 -2.80 -13.40 -23.94
CA HIS A 79 -3.83 -12.42 -24.27
C HIS A 79 -3.27 -10.99 -24.23
N ARG A 80 -3.28 -10.29 -25.38
CA ARG A 80 -2.77 -8.93 -25.57
C ARG A 80 -3.27 -7.92 -24.52
N CYS A 81 -4.51 -8.06 -24.06
CA CYS A 81 -5.15 -7.14 -23.11
C CYS A 81 -4.40 -7.04 -21.77
N TYR A 82 -4.01 -8.18 -21.17
CA TYR A 82 -3.32 -8.20 -19.88
C TYR A 82 -1.94 -7.51 -19.91
N LEU A 83 -1.28 -7.58 -21.07
CA LEU A 83 0.02 -6.93 -21.29
C LEU A 83 -0.13 -5.41 -21.49
N GLY A 84 -1.23 -4.99 -22.14
CA GLY A 84 -1.61 -3.58 -22.23
C GLY A 84 -1.98 -2.97 -20.87
N THR A 85 -2.80 -3.64 -20.08
CA THR A 85 -3.20 -3.16 -18.74
C THR A 85 -2.00 -3.04 -17.80
N PHE A 86 -1.10 -4.03 -17.77
CA PHE A 86 0.12 -3.94 -16.95
C PHE A 86 1.00 -2.74 -17.34
N CYS A 87 1.18 -2.49 -18.64
CA CYS A 87 1.91 -1.31 -19.11
C CYS A 87 1.20 0.01 -18.74
N ALA A 88 -0.13 0.06 -18.85
CA ALA A 88 -0.92 1.24 -18.48
C ALA A 88 -0.80 1.55 -16.97
N PHE A 89 -0.82 0.54 -16.11
CA PHE A 89 -0.58 0.73 -14.67
C PHE A 89 0.83 1.25 -14.37
N LEU A 90 1.89 0.73 -15.01
CA LEU A 90 3.24 1.24 -14.81
C LEU A 90 3.39 2.71 -15.27
N VAL A 91 2.76 3.10 -16.38
CA VAL A 91 2.72 4.50 -16.83
C VAL A 91 1.92 5.38 -15.85
N ALA A 92 0.79 4.90 -15.35
CA ALA A 92 0.00 5.61 -14.36
C ALA A 92 0.76 5.85 -13.05
N LEU A 93 1.57 4.86 -12.60
CA LEU A 93 2.46 5.04 -11.45
C LEU A 93 3.50 6.14 -11.68
N ILE A 94 4.12 6.21 -12.87
CA ILE A 94 5.06 7.30 -13.19
C ILE A 94 4.36 8.66 -13.15
N VAL A 95 3.16 8.77 -13.72
CA VAL A 95 2.38 10.03 -13.68
C VAL A 95 2.06 10.43 -12.24
N VAL A 96 1.55 9.49 -11.42
CA VAL A 96 1.26 9.73 -10.00
C VAL A 96 2.53 10.11 -9.23
N GLN A 97 3.66 9.46 -9.50
CA GLN A 97 4.96 9.78 -8.88
C GLN A 97 5.36 11.23 -9.16
N PHE A 98 5.27 11.69 -10.41
CA PHE A 98 5.58 13.08 -10.77
C PHE A 98 4.58 14.07 -10.20
N LEU A 99 3.28 13.75 -10.16
CA LEU A 99 2.26 14.60 -9.52
C LEU A 99 2.51 14.77 -8.03
N ILE A 100 2.80 13.68 -7.30
CA ILE A 100 3.15 13.72 -5.87
C ILE A 100 4.44 14.51 -5.65
N SER A 101 5.49 14.27 -6.44
CA SER A 101 6.75 15.00 -6.32
C SER A 101 6.60 16.50 -6.60
N GLY A 102 5.85 16.88 -7.64
CA GLY A 102 5.56 18.29 -7.96
C GLY A 102 4.72 18.96 -6.88
N TRP A 103 3.68 18.29 -6.39
CA TRP A 103 2.84 18.78 -5.30
C TRP A 103 3.63 18.94 -4.00
N ALA A 104 4.48 17.98 -3.63
CA ALA A 104 5.31 18.06 -2.44
C ALA A 104 6.29 19.25 -2.47
N VAL A 105 6.88 19.56 -3.63
CA VAL A 105 7.76 20.74 -3.80
C VAL A 105 6.96 22.05 -3.73
N ALA A 106 5.78 22.11 -4.35
CA ALA A 106 4.91 23.29 -4.29
C ALA A 106 4.35 23.54 -2.88
N ALA A 107 3.94 22.48 -2.20
CA ALA A 107 3.39 22.51 -0.85
C ALA A 107 4.45 22.61 0.25
N LYS A 108 5.76 22.59 -0.05
CA LYS A 108 6.83 22.54 0.97
C LYS A 108 6.65 23.54 2.11
N HIS A 109 6.30 24.78 1.81
CA HIS A 109 6.10 25.83 2.81
C HIS A 109 4.77 25.66 3.56
N GLN A 110 3.73 25.20 2.86
CA GLN A 110 2.41 24.89 3.45
C GLN A 110 2.44 23.61 4.30
N LEU A 111 3.46 22.76 4.16
CA LEU A 111 3.67 21.55 4.97
C LEU A 111 4.52 21.82 6.21
N ILE A 112 5.51 22.72 6.12
CA ILE A 112 6.35 23.10 7.27
C ILE A 112 5.48 23.77 8.35
N THR A 113 4.78 24.86 8.04
CA THR A 113 4.01 25.64 9.03
C THR A 113 3.03 24.82 9.90
N PRO A 114 2.15 23.95 9.37
CA PRO A 114 1.28 23.12 10.21
C PRO A 114 2.05 22.02 10.95
N ALA A 115 3.19 21.55 10.43
CA ALA A 115 4.06 20.65 11.19
C ALA A 115 4.69 21.37 12.40
N GLU A 116 5.05 22.65 12.27
CA GLU A 116 5.56 23.47 13.39
C GLU A 116 4.53 23.53 14.54
N LEU A 117 3.27 23.85 14.22
CA LEU A 117 2.17 23.89 15.19
C LEU A 117 1.87 22.50 15.78
N ALA A 118 1.90 21.44 14.97
CA ALA A 118 1.67 20.08 15.43
C ALA A 118 2.77 19.59 16.40
N ILE A 119 4.03 19.99 16.15
CA ILE A 119 5.18 19.74 17.03
C ILE A 119 5.01 20.53 18.34
N GLU A 120 4.65 21.82 18.27
CA GLU A 120 4.42 22.66 19.45
C GLU A 120 3.31 22.08 20.35
N SER A 121 2.15 21.73 19.77
CA SER A 121 1.04 21.15 20.53
C SER A 121 1.40 19.81 21.16
N SER A 122 2.18 18.99 20.44
CA SER A 122 2.68 17.70 20.95
C SER A 122 3.68 17.87 22.10
N PHE A 123 4.47 18.95 22.10
CA PHE A 123 5.37 19.30 23.20
C PHE A 123 4.60 19.81 24.42
N HIS A 124 3.58 20.64 24.20
CA HIS A 124 2.72 21.13 25.27
C HIS A 124 2.00 19.99 26.00
N GLN A 125 1.45 19.01 25.25
CA GLN A 125 0.83 17.81 25.82
C GLN A 125 1.83 16.94 26.60
N PHE A 126 3.08 16.86 26.14
CA PHE A 126 4.14 16.12 26.82
C PHE A 126 4.50 16.73 28.19
N ILE A 127 4.67 18.05 28.25
CA ILE A 127 4.93 18.76 29.53
C ILE A 127 3.74 18.73 30.48
N SER A 128 2.50 18.77 29.97
CA SER A 128 1.30 18.77 30.82
C SER A 128 1.03 17.42 31.48
N THR A 129 1.34 16.31 30.81
CA THR A 129 0.88 14.95 31.19
C THR A 129 1.94 14.18 31.98
N ASP A 130 2.67 14.86 32.88
CA ASP A 130 3.81 14.35 33.66
C ASP A 130 4.93 13.66 32.85
N GLY A 131 4.96 13.84 31.52
CA GLY A 131 5.93 13.22 30.62
C GLY A 131 7.38 13.69 30.81
N ALA A 132 7.59 14.80 31.52
CA ALA A 132 8.93 15.21 31.97
C ALA A 132 9.56 14.21 32.99
N SER A 133 8.74 13.32 33.57
CA SER A 133 9.23 12.21 34.41
C SER A 133 9.93 11.13 33.59
N THR A 134 10.61 10.21 34.28
CA THR A 134 11.68 9.34 33.76
C THR A 134 11.25 8.21 32.81
N ASP A 135 10.09 8.32 32.14
CA ASP A 135 9.67 7.36 31.13
C ASP A 135 10.58 7.42 29.89
N LYS A 136 11.59 6.54 29.87
CA LYS A 136 12.57 6.38 28.79
C LYS A 136 11.92 5.94 27.47
N THR A 137 10.66 5.53 27.49
CA THR A 137 9.90 5.05 26.33
C THR A 137 9.19 6.18 25.58
N HIS A 138 9.05 7.37 26.18
CA HIS A 138 8.30 8.46 25.57
C HIS A 138 8.98 9.03 24.31
N ILE A 139 8.17 9.37 23.30
CA ILE A 139 8.65 9.76 21.96
C ILE A 139 9.52 11.02 21.99
N TRP A 140 9.21 11.98 22.86
CA TRP A 140 10.02 13.19 23.06
C TRP A 140 11.38 12.92 23.71
N ASN A 141 11.46 11.96 24.62
CA ASN A 141 12.71 11.58 25.29
C ASN A 141 13.67 10.86 24.31
N ARG A 142 13.10 10.10 23.35
CA ARG A 142 13.86 9.56 22.21
C ARG A 142 14.29 10.68 21.25
N LEU A 143 13.36 11.56 20.84
CA LEU A 143 13.61 12.64 19.89
C LEU A 143 14.74 13.57 20.36
N GLN A 144 14.73 14.00 21.62
CA GLN A 144 15.76 14.85 22.22
C GLN A 144 17.15 14.19 22.19
N ARG A 145 17.22 12.88 22.40
CA ARG A 145 18.47 12.11 22.35
C ARG A 145 18.96 11.92 20.90
N ASP A 146 18.06 11.53 20.00
CA ASP A 146 18.38 11.22 18.60
C ASP A 146 18.78 12.48 17.82
N TYR A 147 18.21 13.65 18.15
CA TYR A 147 18.53 14.95 17.55
C TYR A 147 19.45 15.83 18.41
N GLN A 148 19.89 15.38 19.59
CA GLN A 148 20.79 16.12 20.51
C GLN A 148 20.30 17.55 20.83
N CYS A 149 19.03 17.66 21.20
CA CYS A 149 18.32 18.92 21.40
C CYS A 149 17.51 18.90 22.71
N CYS A 150 17.12 20.08 23.22
CA CYS A 150 16.29 20.18 24.41
C CYS A 150 15.22 21.25 24.30
N GLY A 151 13.99 20.90 24.70
CA GLY A 151 12.82 21.78 24.60
C GLY A 151 12.28 21.89 23.16
N TYR A 152 11.26 22.70 22.98
CA TYR A 152 10.71 23.02 21.66
C TYR A 152 11.57 24.09 20.99
N SER A 153 11.55 25.29 21.55
CA SER A 153 12.33 26.46 21.12
C SER A 153 13.69 26.54 21.80
N SER A 154 13.74 26.15 23.08
CA SER A 154 14.92 26.25 23.93
C SER A 154 14.75 25.42 25.19
N ILE A 155 15.85 25.15 25.89
CA ILE A 155 15.82 24.52 27.21
C ILE A 155 15.00 25.29 28.25
N HIS A 156 14.87 26.61 28.08
CA HIS A 156 14.05 27.46 28.94
C HIS A 156 12.55 27.10 28.92
N ASP A 157 12.07 26.36 27.92
CA ASP A 157 10.68 25.92 27.84
C ASP A 157 10.28 25.06 29.07
N TYR A 158 11.21 24.31 29.66
CA TYR A 158 10.99 23.58 30.91
C TYR A 158 10.93 24.51 32.13
N SER A 159 11.89 25.43 32.25
CA SER A 159 11.97 26.41 33.34
C SER A 159 10.75 27.33 33.38
N ASN A 160 10.30 27.80 32.21
CA ASN A 160 9.09 28.63 32.04
C ASN A 160 7.81 27.91 32.52
N ARG A 161 7.82 26.58 32.55
CA ARG A 161 6.71 25.72 33.02
C ARG A 161 6.96 25.15 34.41
N LYS A 162 8.01 25.58 35.12
CA LYS A 162 8.43 25.10 36.45
C LYS A 162 8.60 23.56 36.50
N ARG A 163 9.14 22.97 35.43
CA ARG A 163 9.47 21.54 35.34
C ARG A 163 10.98 21.34 35.29
N ASP A 164 11.44 20.24 35.85
CA ASP A 164 12.82 19.80 35.72
C ASP A 164 13.15 19.35 34.28
N ILE A 165 14.42 19.48 33.91
CA ILE A 165 14.92 19.09 32.59
C ILE A 165 15.09 17.56 32.56
N PRO A 166 14.48 16.84 31.61
CA PRO A 166 14.56 15.38 31.56
C PRO A 166 15.97 14.90 31.18
N THR A 167 16.33 13.70 31.64
CA THR A 167 17.65 13.07 31.37
C THR A 167 17.94 12.84 29.88
N SER A 168 16.93 12.91 29.00
CA SER A 168 17.08 12.91 27.54
C SER A 168 17.75 14.15 26.96
N CYS A 169 17.72 15.28 27.68
CA CYS A 169 18.38 16.52 27.28
C CYS A 169 19.90 16.55 27.59
N PHE A 170 20.44 15.46 28.15
CA PHE A 170 21.86 15.36 28.51
C PHE A 170 22.55 14.32 27.63
N ASP A 171 23.77 14.62 27.22
CA ASP A 171 24.67 13.66 26.58
C ASP A 171 25.04 12.54 27.57
N SER A 172 24.80 11.30 27.16
CA SER A 172 25.05 10.10 27.97
C SER A 172 26.53 9.84 28.27
N ILE A 173 27.45 10.51 27.58
CA ILE A 173 28.90 10.35 27.78
C ILE A 173 29.43 11.48 28.67
N ASN A 174 29.19 12.74 28.32
CA ASN A 174 29.81 13.89 28.98
C ASN A 174 28.90 14.57 30.02
N ASN A 175 27.66 14.10 30.22
CA ASN A 175 26.60 14.81 30.95
C ASN A 175 26.41 16.26 30.47
N LYS A 176 26.77 16.56 29.21
CA LYS A 176 26.65 17.89 28.63
C LYS A 176 25.18 18.14 28.26
N LEU A 177 24.65 19.25 28.74
CA LEU A 177 23.27 19.66 28.49
C LEU A 177 23.12 20.25 27.08
N TYR A 178 22.11 19.80 26.33
CA TYR A 178 21.79 20.34 25.01
C TYR A 178 21.09 21.69 25.14
N SER A 179 21.69 22.76 24.60
CA SER A 179 21.16 24.12 24.67
C SER A 179 20.28 24.53 23.49
N VAL A 180 20.26 23.74 22.41
CA VAL A 180 19.53 24.06 21.17
C VAL A 180 18.14 23.44 21.19
N GLY A 181 17.11 24.24 20.86
CA GLY A 181 15.73 23.78 20.73
C GLY A 181 15.54 22.74 19.63
N CYS A 182 14.70 21.73 19.89
CA CYS A 182 14.46 20.67 18.92
C CYS A 182 13.79 21.17 17.64
N MET A 183 12.99 22.24 17.70
CA MET A 183 12.23 22.73 16.57
C MET A 183 13.12 23.08 15.35
N HIS A 184 14.20 23.83 15.58
CA HIS A 184 15.15 24.20 14.52
C HIS A 184 15.86 22.98 13.90
N LEU A 185 16.21 21.97 14.71
CA LEU A 185 16.84 20.74 14.22
C LEU A 185 15.84 19.82 13.51
N LEU A 186 14.59 19.79 13.94
CA LEU A 186 13.52 19.03 13.28
C LEU A 186 13.21 19.60 11.89
N VAL A 187 13.04 20.92 11.74
CA VAL A 187 12.81 21.54 10.42
C VAL A 187 13.98 21.28 9.48
N LYS A 188 15.21 21.51 9.93
CA LYS A 188 16.42 21.20 9.14
C LYS A 188 16.52 19.71 8.79
N GLY A 189 16.10 18.83 9.72
CA GLY A 189 15.98 17.39 9.51
C GLY A 189 14.92 17.02 8.47
N MET A 190 13.77 17.69 8.48
CA MET A 190 12.69 17.53 7.49
C MET A 190 13.13 17.95 6.09
N GLU A 191 13.85 19.07 5.95
CA GLU A 191 14.45 19.49 4.68
C GLU A 191 15.43 18.43 4.13
N GLY A 192 16.33 17.92 4.99
CA GLY A 192 17.25 16.83 4.62
C GLY A 192 16.54 15.52 4.28
N ASN A 193 15.43 15.22 4.96
CA ASN A 193 14.59 14.05 4.66
C ASN A 193 13.84 14.20 3.34
N MET A 194 13.36 15.40 3.01
CA MET A 194 12.71 15.69 1.73
C MET A 194 13.68 15.45 0.55
N ILE A 195 14.96 15.82 0.68
CA ILE A 195 16.00 15.50 -0.31
C ILE A 195 16.20 13.99 -0.45
N ARG A 196 16.24 13.24 0.66
CA ARG A 196 16.34 11.77 0.62
C ARG A 196 15.14 11.12 -0.08
N VAL A 197 13.92 11.60 0.17
CA VAL A 197 12.70 11.14 -0.51
C VAL A 197 12.74 11.47 -2.02
N ALA A 198 13.23 12.65 -2.40
CA ALA A 198 13.40 13.03 -3.81
C ALA A 198 14.38 12.11 -4.56
N ILE A 199 15.51 11.72 -3.92
CA ILE A 199 16.45 10.75 -4.49
C ILE A 199 15.79 9.39 -4.70
N VAL A 200 15.05 8.89 -3.70
CA VAL A 200 14.30 7.62 -3.80
C VAL A 200 13.25 7.67 -4.92
N ALA A 201 12.54 8.80 -5.07
CA ALA A 201 11.58 9.01 -6.15
C ALA A 201 12.21 8.93 -7.56
N ILE A 202 13.39 9.54 -7.74
CA ILE A 202 14.12 9.48 -9.02
C ILE A 202 14.58 8.05 -9.33
N VAL A 203 15.16 7.36 -8.34
CA VAL A 203 15.59 5.95 -8.50
C VAL A 203 14.39 5.04 -8.81
N ALA A 204 13.26 5.24 -8.15
CA ALA A 204 12.02 4.51 -8.44
C ALA A 204 11.51 4.74 -9.87
N ALA A 205 11.53 5.99 -10.36
CA ALA A 205 11.13 6.32 -11.73
C ALA A 205 12.05 5.67 -12.79
N LEU A 206 13.36 5.61 -12.54
CA LEU A 206 14.31 4.90 -13.42
C LEU A 206 14.07 3.39 -13.44
N ILE A 207 13.82 2.79 -12.26
CA ILE A 207 13.50 1.36 -12.13
C ILE A 207 12.17 1.02 -12.84
N GLN A 208 11.14 1.86 -12.70
CA GLN A 208 9.87 1.72 -13.43
C GLN A 208 10.07 1.85 -14.94
N SER A 209 10.87 2.82 -15.39
CA SER A 209 11.18 3.04 -16.81
C SER A 209 11.88 1.83 -17.45
N LEU A 210 12.82 1.20 -16.73
CA LEU A 210 13.46 -0.05 -17.16
C LEU A 210 12.45 -1.21 -17.27
N GLY A 211 11.53 -1.32 -16.30
CA GLY A 211 10.43 -2.29 -16.35
C GLY A 211 9.55 -2.11 -17.59
N ILE A 212 9.11 -0.87 -17.86
CA ILE A 212 8.33 -0.51 -19.05
C ILE A 212 9.11 -0.84 -20.33
N PHE A 213 10.40 -0.50 -20.42
CA PHE A 213 11.23 -0.82 -21.58
C PHE A 213 11.30 -2.34 -21.83
N CYS A 214 11.57 -3.14 -20.80
CA CYS A 214 11.57 -4.61 -20.91
C CYS A 214 10.22 -5.16 -21.37
N VAL A 215 9.10 -4.62 -20.88
CA VAL A 215 7.74 -4.97 -21.31
C VAL A 215 7.51 -4.59 -22.78
N ILE A 216 7.84 -3.37 -23.20
CA ILE A 216 7.67 -2.91 -24.58
C ILE A 216 8.51 -3.76 -25.55
N GLN A 217 9.75 -4.07 -25.20
CA GLN A 217 10.58 -4.94 -26.04
C GLN A 217 9.97 -6.35 -26.16
N LEU A 218 9.44 -6.90 -25.07
CA LEU A 218 8.71 -8.17 -25.11
C LEU A 218 7.42 -8.07 -25.96
N VAL A 219 6.64 -6.99 -25.85
CA VAL A 219 5.47 -6.71 -26.70
C VAL A 219 5.86 -6.69 -28.16
N MET A 220 6.91 -5.96 -28.53
CA MET A 220 7.36 -5.78 -29.91
C MET A 220 7.89 -7.10 -30.51
N LEU A 221 8.65 -7.87 -29.73
CA LEU A 221 9.09 -9.22 -30.12
C LEU A 221 7.91 -10.20 -30.30
N LEU A 222 6.82 -10.04 -29.55
CA LEU A 222 5.56 -10.79 -29.71
C LEU A 222 4.60 -10.18 -30.75
N LYS A 223 4.83 -8.94 -31.21
CA LYS A 223 4.02 -8.23 -32.22
C LYS A 223 4.56 -8.41 -33.63
N LYS A 224 5.86 -8.77 -33.79
CA LYS A 224 6.32 -9.31 -35.08
C LYS A 224 5.34 -10.39 -35.53
N PRO A 225 4.68 -10.26 -36.69
CA PRO A 225 3.80 -11.30 -37.18
C PRO A 225 4.61 -12.59 -37.31
N LYS A 226 3.92 -13.73 -37.36
CA LYS A 226 4.50 -14.90 -38.02
C LYS A 226 4.70 -14.52 -39.49
N MET A 227 5.81 -13.87 -39.81
CA MET A 227 6.39 -13.97 -41.14
C MET A 227 6.52 -15.47 -41.35
N GLN A 228 5.77 -16.01 -42.31
CA GLN A 228 5.69 -17.45 -42.48
C GLN A 228 7.11 -17.98 -42.63
N LEU A 229 7.49 -18.91 -41.77
CA LEU A 229 8.59 -19.79 -42.10
C LEU A 229 8.11 -20.54 -43.36
N PRO A 230 8.83 -20.47 -44.50
CA PRO A 230 8.42 -21.22 -45.68
C PRO A 230 8.29 -22.68 -45.29
N ASN A 231 7.23 -23.33 -45.78
CA ASN A 231 6.99 -24.74 -45.51
C ASN A 231 8.18 -25.56 -46.05
N GLY A 232 8.92 -26.22 -45.16
CA GLY A 232 10.20 -26.87 -45.45
C GLY A 232 10.25 -28.26 -44.82
N ASP A 233 9.55 -29.18 -45.47
CA ASP A 233 9.53 -30.64 -45.31
C ASP A 233 9.74 -31.33 -43.95
N SER A 234 8.64 -31.86 -43.41
CA SER A 234 8.29 -33.28 -43.54
C SER A 234 9.33 -34.41 -43.29
N ARG A 235 10.48 -34.20 -42.62
CA ARG A 235 11.38 -35.33 -42.24
C ARG A 235 11.96 -35.28 -40.82
N LEU A 236 11.10 -35.26 -39.79
CA LEU A 236 11.35 -36.08 -38.58
C LEU A 236 10.07 -36.39 -37.77
N HIS A 237 9.09 -37.02 -38.42
CA HIS A 237 7.97 -37.64 -37.72
C HIS A 237 8.45 -38.93 -37.02
N SER A 238 8.96 -38.81 -35.79
CA SER A 238 9.03 -39.96 -34.88
C SER A 238 9.05 -39.54 -33.40
N MET A 239 8.09 -40.08 -32.64
CA MET A 239 8.05 -40.12 -31.16
C MET A 239 8.09 -38.79 -30.36
N ARG A 240 6.93 -38.13 -30.21
CA ARG A 240 6.12 -38.22 -28.96
C ARG A 240 4.82 -37.41 -29.05
N LYS A 241 3.68 -38.09 -28.82
CA LYS A 241 2.29 -37.61 -28.83
C LYS A 241 1.89 -37.02 -27.46
N MET A 242 0.78 -36.28 -27.41
CA MET A 242 0.08 -35.71 -26.23
C MET A 242 0.69 -34.42 -25.60
N ARG A 243 -0.09 -33.44 -25.10
CA ARG A 243 -1.58 -33.29 -25.00
C ARG A 243 -1.96 -31.80 -24.91
N PRO A 244 -3.09 -31.34 -25.48
CA PRO A 244 -3.81 -30.16 -24.97
C PRO A 244 -4.41 -30.49 -23.59
N ARG A 245 -4.52 -29.48 -22.70
CA ARG A 245 -5.33 -29.58 -21.46
C ARG A 245 -6.67 -28.88 -21.69
N GLU A 246 -7.70 -29.66 -21.96
CA GLU A 246 -9.10 -29.28 -21.71
C GLU A 246 -9.75 -30.41 -20.89
N MET A 247 -10.67 -30.01 -20.00
CA MET A 247 -11.38 -30.91 -19.08
C MET A 247 -12.71 -31.31 -19.70
N VAL A 248 -13.05 -32.60 -19.65
CA VAL A 248 -14.35 -33.15 -20.11
C VAL A 248 -14.79 -34.19 -19.06
N PRO A 249 -16.09 -34.27 -18.70
CA PRO A 249 -16.58 -35.11 -17.61
C PRO A 249 -16.70 -36.59 -17.98
N LEU A 250 -16.98 -37.44 -16.99
CA LEU A 250 -16.95 -38.90 -17.11
C LEU A 250 -18.36 -39.53 -17.26
N SER A 251 -18.60 -40.19 -18.38
CA SER A 251 -19.69 -41.14 -18.72
C SER A 251 -19.35 -41.71 -20.12
N THR A 252 -19.61 -42.96 -20.54
CA THR A 252 -20.22 -44.18 -19.94
C THR A 252 -19.93 -45.38 -20.89
N THR A 253 -19.97 -46.63 -20.39
CA THR A 253 -20.21 -47.92 -21.14
C THR A 253 -19.19 -48.33 -22.26
N ALA A 254 -18.93 -49.60 -22.60
CA ALA A 254 -19.82 -50.76 -22.76
C ALA A 254 -19.07 -52.14 -22.85
N THR A 255 -19.76 -53.24 -22.49
CA THR A 255 -19.80 -54.63 -23.07
C THR A 255 -18.49 -55.38 -23.48
N SER A 256 -18.34 -56.72 -23.36
CA SER A 256 -19.32 -57.83 -23.42
C SER A 256 -18.84 -59.20 -22.83
N SER A 257 -19.76 -60.00 -22.27
CA SER A 257 -19.85 -61.51 -22.20
C SER A 257 -18.64 -62.34 -21.66
N SER A 258 -18.76 -63.28 -20.72
CA SER A 258 -19.70 -64.42 -20.67
C SER A 258 -19.63 -65.23 -19.34
N SER A 259 -20.74 -65.90 -18.95
CA SER A 259 -20.90 -67.04 -17.99
C SER A 259 -20.41 -66.98 -16.53
N GLY A 260 -21.29 -67.27 -15.53
CA GLY A 260 -20.83 -67.76 -14.20
C GLY A 260 -21.65 -67.59 -12.89
N ILE A 261 -22.93 -68.00 -12.80
CA ILE A 261 -23.54 -68.76 -11.65
C ILE A 261 -23.71 -68.09 -10.22
N ILE A 262 -24.91 -68.28 -9.60
CA ILE A 262 -25.43 -68.07 -8.19
C ILE A 262 -25.93 -66.68 -7.66
N LEU A 263 -27.27 -66.54 -7.53
CA LEU A 263 -28.16 -66.18 -6.37
C LEU A 263 -27.56 -65.67 -5.00
N PRO A 264 -28.34 -65.06 -4.05
CA PRO A 264 -29.37 -64.00 -4.14
C PRO A 264 -29.40 -62.97 -2.94
N THR A 265 -30.54 -62.26 -2.81
CA THR A 265 -31.27 -61.79 -1.59
C THR A 265 -31.02 -60.41 -0.91
N THR A 266 -32.11 -59.60 -0.88
CA THR A 266 -32.61 -58.71 0.22
C THR A 266 -31.77 -57.46 0.64
N ALA A 267 -32.31 -56.33 1.16
CA ALA A 267 -33.66 -55.97 1.64
C ALA A 267 -34.01 -54.45 1.50
N SER A 268 -35.24 -54.12 1.88
CA SER A 268 -35.94 -52.83 2.18
C SER A 268 -35.15 -51.73 2.96
N SER A 269 -35.60 -50.47 3.21
CA SER A 269 -36.98 -49.93 3.39
C SER A 269 -37.08 -48.37 3.36
N THR A 270 -38.23 -47.82 2.91
CA THR A 270 -39.06 -46.66 3.41
C THR A 270 -38.44 -45.37 4.02
N MET A 271 -38.74 -44.16 3.51
CA MET A 271 -39.76 -43.14 3.95
C MET A 271 -39.46 -42.41 5.31
N ALA A 272 -39.86 -41.17 5.63
CA ALA A 272 -40.91 -40.28 5.09
C ALA A 272 -40.71 -38.75 5.38
N THR A 273 -41.37 -37.90 4.55
CA THR A 273 -42.10 -36.60 4.81
C THR A 273 -41.59 -35.44 5.70
N ALA A 274 -41.93 -34.21 5.24
CA ALA A 274 -41.84 -32.89 5.94
C ALA A 274 -43.13 -32.58 6.78
N PRO A 275 -43.50 -31.36 7.29
CA PRO A 275 -43.56 -30.06 6.56
C PRO A 275 -43.37 -28.71 7.35
N MET A 276 -43.41 -27.61 6.58
CA MET A 276 -43.84 -26.19 6.81
C MET A 276 -44.03 -25.55 8.21
N GLY A 277 -43.68 -24.25 8.28
CA GLY A 277 -44.23 -23.27 9.23
C GLY A 277 -44.09 -21.79 8.77
N THR A 278 -45.17 -21.02 8.85
CA THR A 278 -45.28 -19.56 8.59
C THR A 278 -45.74 -18.84 9.88
N PHE A 279 -46.01 -17.53 10.01
CA PHE A 279 -46.27 -16.39 9.10
C PHE A 279 -45.95 -15.08 9.88
N GLY A 280 -45.70 -13.93 9.24
CA GLY A 280 -45.61 -12.66 9.99
C GLY A 280 -45.35 -11.38 9.19
N HIS A 281 -46.40 -10.70 8.76
CA HIS A 281 -46.36 -9.36 8.13
C HIS A 281 -46.84 -8.29 9.12
N SER A 282 -46.26 -7.08 9.07
CA SER A 282 -46.90 -5.86 9.57
C SER A 282 -46.48 -4.66 8.72
N SER A 283 -47.46 -3.87 8.31
CA SER A 283 -47.27 -2.66 7.49
C SER A 283 -47.80 -1.46 8.24
N THR A 284 -47.07 -0.34 8.19
CA THR A 284 -47.59 0.96 8.62
C THR A 284 -47.22 2.03 7.59
N SER A 285 -48.20 2.86 7.26
CA SER A 285 -48.12 3.90 6.24
C SER A 285 -47.40 5.15 6.77
N GLY A 286 -46.65 5.85 5.90
CA GLY A 286 -45.90 7.06 6.26
C GLY A 286 -45.57 7.91 5.04
N THR A 287 -46.18 9.09 4.97
CA THR A 287 -46.11 10.07 3.87
C THR A 287 -44.70 10.56 3.51
N MET A 288 -44.47 10.82 2.22
CA MET A 288 -43.27 11.50 1.71
C MET A 288 -43.06 12.88 2.36
N ALA A 289 -41.84 13.14 2.83
CA ALA A 289 -41.38 14.48 3.21
C ALA A 289 -40.13 14.86 2.40
N LYS A 290 -40.11 16.10 1.92
CA LYS A 290 -39.08 16.70 1.05
C LYS A 290 -37.81 17.01 1.86
N PRO A 291 -36.59 16.85 1.30
CA PRO A 291 -35.35 17.12 2.05
C PRO A 291 -35.20 18.63 2.40
N PRO A 292 -34.71 18.97 3.61
CA PRO A 292 -34.45 20.35 3.99
C PRO A 292 -33.23 20.92 3.25
N ILE A 293 -33.37 22.16 2.79
CA ILE A 293 -32.31 22.92 2.14
C ILE A 293 -31.37 23.48 3.22
N ALA A 294 -30.11 23.05 3.22
CA ALA A 294 -29.10 23.63 4.09
C ALA A 294 -28.75 25.06 3.62
N GLN A 295 -28.89 26.04 4.50
CA GLN A 295 -28.65 27.46 4.19
C GLN A 295 -27.17 27.76 4.00
N LYS A 296 -26.88 28.69 3.08
CA LYS A 296 -25.55 29.21 2.80
C LYS A 296 -25.08 30.09 3.98
N PRO A 297 -23.84 29.93 4.51
CA PRO A 297 -23.35 30.78 5.59
C PRO A 297 -23.31 32.25 5.18
N VAL A 298 -23.88 33.12 6.02
CA VAL A 298 -23.78 34.58 5.88
C VAL A 298 -22.41 35.02 6.41
N VAL A 299 -21.60 35.62 5.53
CA VAL A 299 -20.30 36.20 5.91
C VAL A 299 -20.54 37.59 6.51
N PRO A 300 -20.12 37.87 7.76
CA PRO A 300 -20.16 39.22 8.31
C PRO A 300 -19.19 40.14 7.57
N LYS A 301 -19.67 41.31 7.15
CA LYS A 301 -18.85 42.35 6.55
C LYS A 301 -18.00 43.01 7.64
N ILE A 302 -16.69 42.81 7.61
CA ILE A 302 -15.75 43.51 8.49
C ILE A 302 -15.54 44.92 7.93
N GLU A 303 -15.96 45.93 8.68
CA GLU A 303 -15.73 47.33 8.34
C GLU A 303 -14.39 47.78 8.94
N HIS A 304 -13.49 48.29 8.10
CA HIS A 304 -12.17 48.74 8.56
C HIS A 304 -12.26 50.13 9.22
N PRO A 305 -11.70 50.33 10.44
CA PRO A 305 -11.65 51.64 11.05
C PRO A 305 -10.69 52.57 10.29
N ILE A 306 -11.18 53.76 9.94
CA ILE A 306 -10.39 54.83 9.34
C ILE A 306 -9.45 55.41 10.41
N ILE A 307 -8.15 55.21 10.26
CA ILE A 307 -7.14 55.96 11.01
C ILE A 307 -7.01 57.33 10.34
N LYS A 308 -7.40 58.39 11.05
CA LYS A 308 -7.07 59.77 10.68
C LYS A 308 -5.64 60.09 11.14
N HIS A 309 -5.00 60.98 10.38
CA HIS A 309 -3.66 61.56 10.56
C HIS A 309 -3.16 61.67 12.00
#